data_AF-A0A957ET18-F1
#
_entry.id   AF-A0A957ET18-F1
#
_cell.length_a   1.000
_cell.length_b   1.000
_cell.length_c   1.000
_cell.angle_alpha   90.00
_cell.angle_beta   90.00
_cell.angle_gamma   90.00
#
_symmetry.space_group_name_H-M   'P 1'
#
loop_
_entity.id
_entity.type
_entity.pdbx_description
1 polymer ?
#
loop_
_entity_poly.entity_id
_entity_poly.type
_entity_poly.pdbx_seq_one_letter_code
_entity_poly.pdbx_strand_id
1 'polypeptide(L)'
;MKNPTVVRVTTLSVLTSLVDGQATSDELDIMSQEISSVFGVAEDEVRGFAQKLIDVYQKKNIAANPVALVKQGQSALGSLSGSNRTKTMEIARKVANSGGLEASEATFLDNLAQYVKRYRR
;
A
#
# COMPACT_ATOMS: atom_id res chain seq x y z
N MET A 1 11.57 5.10 -10.32
CA MET A 1 11.60 3.87 -9.51
C MET A 1 11.94 2.65 -10.32
N LYS A 2 13.12 2.07 -10.05
CA LYS A 2 13.63 0.86 -10.72
C LYS A 2 13.54 -0.41 -9.85
N ASN A 3 13.41 -0.27 -8.53
CA ASN A 3 13.34 -1.42 -7.61
C ASN A 3 11.91 -2.01 -7.60
N PRO A 4 11.71 -3.25 -8.10
CA PRO A 4 10.38 -3.85 -8.20
C PRO A 4 9.77 -4.10 -6.81
N THR A 5 10.56 -4.39 -5.78
CA THR A 5 10.05 -4.58 -4.42
C THR A 5 9.43 -3.28 -3.92
N VAL A 6 10.14 -2.17 -4.06
CA VAL A 6 9.71 -0.85 -3.58
C VAL A 6 8.46 -0.40 -4.33
N VAL A 7 8.42 -0.62 -5.65
CA VAL A 7 7.21 -0.37 -6.46
C VAL A 7 6.00 -1.10 -5.88
N ARG A 8 6.14 -2.36 -5.50
CA ARG A 8 5.04 -3.17 -4.95
C ARG A 8 4.64 -2.74 -3.54
N VAL A 9 5.61 -2.40 -2.69
CA VAL A 9 5.35 -1.86 -1.36
C VAL A 9 4.59 -0.55 -1.46
N THR A 10 5.10 0.41 -2.25
CA THR A 10 4.43 1.71 -2.47
C THR A 10 3.05 1.52 -3.08
N THR A 11 2.89 0.59 -4.03
CA THR A 11 1.57 0.28 -4.60
C THR A 11 0.59 -0.16 -3.52
N LEU A 12 1.00 -1.07 -2.64
CA LEU A 12 0.11 -1.58 -1.61
C LEU A 12 -0.23 -0.50 -0.57
N SER A 13 0.75 0.29 -0.15
CA SER A 13 0.53 1.40 0.78
C SER A 13 -0.41 2.45 0.19
N VAL A 14 -0.28 2.80 -1.10
CA VAL A 14 -1.22 3.70 -1.79
C VAL A 14 -2.62 3.11 -1.86
N LEU A 15 -2.74 1.81 -2.17
CA LEU A 15 -4.05 1.17 -2.22
C LEU A 15 -4.76 1.21 -0.87
N THR A 16 -4.02 1.04 0.23
CA THR A 16 -4.55 1.15 1.60
C THR A 16 -5.13 2.54 1.84
N SER A 17 -4.37 3.60 1.57
CA SER A 17 -4.81 5.00 1.70
C SER A 17 -5.87 5.44 0.68
N LEU A 18 -6.35 4.56 -0.20
CA LEU A 18 -7.42 4.89 -1.15
C LEU A 18 -8.70 4.14 -0.86
N VAL A 19 -8.72 3.30 0.18
CA VAL A 19 -9.87 2.47 0.54
C VAL A 19 -11.04 3.33 1.03
N ASP A 20 -10.74 4.41 1.75
CA ASP A 20 -11.68 5.43 2.22
C ASP A 20 -12.04 6.47 1.12
N GLY A 21 -11.33 6.44 0.00
CA GLY A 21 -11.58 7.25 -1.19
C GLY A 21 -10.53 8.32 -1.46
N GLN A 22 -9.62 8.62 -0.52
CA GLN A 22 -8.59 9.64 -0.70
C GLN A 22 -7.33 9.37 0.13
N ALA A 23 -6.17 9.52 -0.49
CA ALA A 23 -4.91 9.51 0.25
C ALA A 23 -4.60 10.92 0.74
N THR A 24 -4.34 11.05 2.03
CA THR A 24 -3.95 12.33 2.66
C THR A 24 -2.47 12.64 2.47
N SER A 25 -2.06 13.91 2.65
CA SER A 25 -0.64 14.27 2.59
C SER A 25 0.17 13.60 3.70
N ASP A 26 -0.42 13.45 4.90
CA ASP A 26 0.26 12.86 6.06
C ASP A 26 0.55 11.38 5.85
N GLU A 27 -0.41 10.64 5.27
CA GLU A 27 -0.20 9.24 4.86
C GLU A 27 0.89 9.11 3.81
N LEU A 28 0.95 10.03 2.85
CA LEU A 28 2.01 10.07 1.84
C LEU A 28 3.38 10.33 2.45
N ASP A 29 3.47 11.25 3.42
CA ASP A 29 4.71 11.55 4.14
C ASP A 29 5.17 10.33 4.92
N ILE A 30 4.30 9.73 5.73
CA ILE A 30 4.62 8.54 6.52
C ILE A 30 4.98 7.35 5.63
N MET A 31 4.23 7.13 4.54
CA MET A 31 4.55 6.10 3.55
C MET A 31 5.94 6.29 2.97
N SER A 32 6.28 7.51 2.56
CA SER A 32 7.59 7.79 1.96
C SER A 32 8.74 7.58 2.94
N GLN A 33 8.59 8.04 4.18
CA GLN A 33 9.57 7.88 5.26
C GLN A 33 9.78 6.41 5.64
N GLU A 34 8.70 5.67 5.85
CA GLU A 34 8.76 4.26 6.26
C GLU A 34 9.36 3.39 5.14
N ILE A 35 8.96 3.61 3.89
CA ILE A 35 9.53 2.87 2.75
C ILE A 35 11.01 3.23 2.54
N SER A 36 11.36 4.51 2.67
CA SER A 36 12.75 4.99 2.60
C SER A 36 13.62 4.31 3.65
N SER A 37 13.18 4.34 4.90
CA SER A 37 13.89 3.73 6.04
C SER A 37 14.08 2.22 5.89
N VAL A 38 13.04 1.50 5.44
CA VAL A 38 13.06 0.04 5.35
C VAL A 38 13.82 -0.48 4.13
N PHE A 39 13.77 0.23 3.00
CA PHE A 39 14.29 -0.25 1.71
C PHE A 39 15.46 0.56 1.15
N GLY A 40 15.87 1.64 1.83
CA GLY A 40 17.02 2.47 1.44
C GLY A 40 16.82 3.23 0.13
N VAL A 41 15.62 3.78 -0.10
CA VAL A 41 15.26 4.55 -1.30
C VAL A 41 14.94 5.99 -0.92
N ALA A 42 15.23 6.95 -1.78
CA ALA A 42 14.93 8.36 -1.52
C ALA A 42 13.41 8.60 -1.32
N GLU A 43 13.06 9.34 -0.27
CA GLU A 43 11.67 9.70 0.07
C GLU A 43 10.95 10.38 -1.10
N ASP A 44 11.60 11.35 -1.75
CA ASP A 44 11.05 12.06 -2.91
C ASP A 44 10.71 11.12 -4.08
N GLU A 45 11.49 10.05 -4.27
CA GLU A 45 11.23 9.06 -5.30
C GLU A 45 9.98 8.22 -4.94
N VAL A 46 9.83 7.86 -3.67
CA VAL A 46 8.65 7.15 -3.17
C VAL A 46 7.41 8.03 -3.26
N ARG A 47 7.47 9.25 -2.74
CA ARG A 47 6.37 10.22 -2.75
C ARG A 47 5.94 10.56 -4.17
N GLY A 48 6.90 10.86 -5.06
CA GLY A 48 6.62 11.17 -6.46
C GLY A 48 6.01 9.99 -7.24
N PHE A 49 6.33 8.74 -6.87
CA PHE A 49 5.69 7.57 -7.44
C PHE A 49 4.30 7.30 -6.84
N ALA A 50 4.15 7.46 -5.52
CA ALA A 50 2.87 7.31 -4.83
C ALA A 50 1.82 8.27 -5.38
N GLN A 51 2.18 9.54 -5.58
CA GLN A 51 1.28 10.53 -6.19
C GLN A 51 0.83 10.12 -7.60
N LYS A 52 1.75 9.62 -8.43
CA LYS A 52 1.40 9.12 -9.77
C LYS A 52 0.44 7.93 -9.71
N LEU A 53 0.59 7.05 -8.73
CA LEU A 53 -0.33 5.93 -8.54
C LEU A 53 -1.72 6.40 -8.12
N ILE A 54 -1.80 7.36 -7.18
CA ILE A 54 -3.06 7.98 -6.77
C ILE A 54 -3.78 8.57 -7.97
N ASP A 55 -3.09 9.40 -8.77
CA ASP A 55 -3.68 10.02 -9.97
C ASP A 55 -4.20 8.97 -10.96
N VAL A 56 -3.47 7.87 -11.16
CA VAL A 56 -3.87 6.76 -12.04
C VAL A 56 -5.08 6.02 -11.48
N TYR A 57 -5.12 5.73 -10.18
CA TYR A 57 -6.20 5.00 -9.55
C TYR A 57 -7.48 5.81 -9.43
N GLN A 58 -7.38 7.10 -9.18
CA GLN A 58 -8.51 8.03 -9.23
C GLN A 58 -9.07 8.13 -10.66
N LYS A 59 -8.22 8.34 -11.67
CA LYS A 59 -8.66 8.38 -13.09
C LYS A 59 -9.33 7.09 -13.55
N LYS A 60 -8.87 5.95 -13.05
CA LYS A 60 -9.44 4.62 -13.38
C LYS A 60 -10.61 4.24 -12.47
N ASN A 61 -11.01 5.11 -11.54
CA ASN A 61 -12.06 4.88 -10.56
C ASN A 61 -11.85 3.56 -9.76
N ILE A 62 -10.58 3.21 -9.48
CA ILE A 62 -10.24 1.99 -8.74
C ILE A 62 -10.64 2.12 -7.27
N ALA A 63 -10.49 3.31 -6.68
CA ALA A 63 -10.89 3.60 -5.30
C ALA A 63 -12.39 3.29 -5.04
N ALA A 64 -13.25 3.52 -6.04
CA ALA A 64 -14.68 3.21 -5.96
C ALA A 64 -15.03 1.74 -6.19
N ASN A 65 -14.04 0.87 -6.45
CA ASN A 65 -14.25 -0.56 -6.69
C ASN A 65 -13.47 -1.41 -5.67
N PRO A 66 -14.10 -1.76 -4.52
CA PRO A 66 -13.46 -2.54 -3.45
C PRO A 66 -12.88 -3.87 -3.93
N VAL A 67 -13.52 -4.54 -4.90
CA VAL A 67 -13.03 -5.80 -5.46
C VAL A 67 -11.74 -5.59 -6.25
N ALA A 68 -11.66 -4.49 -7.02
CA ALA A 68 -10.45 -4.14 -7.76
C ALA A 68 -9.31 -3.78 -6.81
N LEU A 69 -9.57 -2.99 -5.76
CA LEU A 69 -8.58 -2.67 -4.72
C LEU A 69 -7.98 -3.93 -4.10
N VAL A 70 -8.83 -4.86 -3.64
CA VAL A 70 -8.38 -6.12 -3.02
C VAL A 70 -7.56 -6.95 -4.00
N LYS A 71 -8.00 -7.09 -5.26
CA LYS A 71 -7.24 -7.84 -6.27
C LYS A 71 -5.86 -7.23 -6.54
N GLN A 72 -5.77 -5.90 -6.63
CA GLN A 72 -4.50 -5.22 -6.85
C GLN A 72 -3.58 -5.37 -5.63
N GLY A 73 -4.11 -5.23 -4.42
CA GLY A 73 -3.37 -5.45 -3.18
C GLY A 73 -2.84 -6.88 -3.06
N GLN A 74 -3.67 -7.88 -3.37
CA GLN A 74 -3.27 -9.30 -3.40
C GLN A 74 -2.18 -9.57 -4.43
N SER A 75 -2.29 -8.99 -5.63
CA SER A 75 -1.26 -9.11 -6.67
C SER A 75 0.07 -8.50 -6.24
N ALA A 76 0.03 -7.29 -5.65
CA ALA A 76 1.22 -6.62 -5.15
C ALA A 76 1.91 -7.46 -4.06
N LEU A 77 1.13 -7.93 -3.08
CA LEU A 77 1.58 -8.71 -1.94
C LEU A 77 2.08 -10.12 -2.32
N GLY A 78 1.43 -10.75 -3.30
CA GLY A 78 1.78 -12.08 -3.81
C GLY A 78 3.12 -12.11 -4.53
N SER A 79 3.53 -11.00 -5.16
CA SER A 79 4.82 -10.88 -5.85
C SER A 79 6.02 -10.64 -4.90
N LEU A 80 5.77 -10.44 -3.61
CA LEU A 80 6.81 -10.21 -2.60
C LEU A 80 7.26 -11.52 -1.93
N SER A 81 8.56 -11.57 -1.59
CA SER A 81 9.12 -12.60 -0.72
C SER A 81 8.49 -12.57 0.67
N GLY A 82 8.55 -13.67 1.43
CA GLY A 82 7.91 -13.76 2.75
C GLY A 82 8.33 -12.65 3.74
N SER A 83 9.61 -12.31 3.77
CA SER A 83 10.16 -11.21 4.59
C SER A 83 9.62 -9.85 4.14
N ASN A 84 9.69 -9.54 2.84
CA ASN A 84 9.21 -8.27 2.30
C ASN A 84 7.69 -8.12 2.44
N ARG A 85 6.95 -9.24 2.37
CA ARG A 85 5.50 -9.28 2.56
C ARG A 85 5.11 -8.86 3.98
N THR A 86 5.80 -9.37 5.00
CA THR A 86 5.55 -8.98 6.41
C THR A 86 5.85 -7.49 6.60
N LYS A 87 7.02 -7.01 6.17
CA LYS A 87 7.39 -5.60 6.24
C LYS A 87 6.39 -4.69 5.53
N THR A 88 5.91 -5.10 4.36
CA THR A 88 4.92 -4.34 3.58
C THR A 88 3.59 -4.22 4.32
N MET A 89 3.12 -5.28 4.97
CA MET A 89 1.90 -5.23 5.78
C MET A 89 2.07 -4.33 7.01
N GLU A 90 3.25 -4.31 7.63
CA GLU A 90 3.55 -3.42 8.74
C GLU A 90 3.54 -1.95 8.30
N ILE A 91 4.19 -1.62 7.19
CA ILE A 91 4.18 -0.27 6.61
C ILE A 91 2.74 0.15 6.27
N ALA A 92 2.00 -0.69 5.55
CA ALA A 92 0.62 -0.37 5.17
C ALA A 92 -0.29 -0.13 6.38
N ARG A 93 -0.09 -0.88 7.47
CA ARG A 93 -0.82 -0.66 8.72
C ARG A 93 -0.43 0.65 9.41
N LYS A 94 0.85 1.03 9.38
CA LYS A 94 1.31 2.32 9.93
C LYS A 94 0.72 3.49 9.15
N VAL A 95 0.71 3.39 7.83
CA VAL A 95 0.13 4.40 6.94
C VAL A 95 -1.36 4.56 7.24
N ALA A 96 -2.16 3.48 7.20
CA ALA A 96 -3.59 3.55 7.53
C ALA A 96 -3.85 4.15 8.93
N ASN A 97 -2.98 3.86 9.90
CA ASN A 97 -3.16 4.34 11.26
C ASN A 97 -2.69 5.80 11.47
N SER A 98 -2.14 6.49 10.46
CA SER A 98 -1.61 7.84 10.65
C SER A 98 -2.69 8.89 10.91
N GLY A 99 -3.88 8.72 10.33
CA GLY A 99 -5.07 9.55 10.59
C GLY A 99 -6.04 8.97 11.63
N GLY A 100 -5.71 7.80 12.18
CA GLY A 100 -6.64 6.94 12.90
C GLY A 100 -7.22 5.88 11.95
N LEU A 101 -7.00 4.61 12.26
CA LEU A 101 -7.38 3.49 11.39
C LEU A 101 -8.89 3.46 11.15
N GLU A 102 -9.30 3.65 9.90
CA GLU A 102 -10.70 3.55 9.52
C GLU A 102 -11.14 2.09 9.39
N ALA A 103 -12.45 1.83 9.60
CA ALA A 103 -13.01 0.48 9.49
C ALA A 103 -12.84 -0.12 8.08
N SER A 104 -12.86 0.72 7.05
CA SER A 104 -12.70 0.34 5.64
C SER A 104 -11.27 -0.16 5.38
N GLU A 105 -10.26 0.59 5.83
CA GLU A 105 -8.84 0.24 5.76
C GLU A 105 -8.51 -1.00 6.59
N ALA A 106 -9.06 -1.10 7.81
CA ALA A 106 -8.91 -2.28 8.65
C ALA A 106 -9.43 -3.54 7.95
N THR A 107 -10.62 -3.45 7.35
CA THR A 107 -11.22 -4.55 6.58
C THR A 107 -10.36 -4.92 5.37
N PHE A 108 -9.82 -3.93 4.67
CA PHE A 108 -8.92 -4.15 3.54
C PHE A 108 -7.64 -4.88 3.98
N LEU A 109 -6.98 -4.41 5.04
CA LEU A 109 -5.76 -5.02 5.58
C LEU A 109 -6.02 -6.45 6.08
N ASP A 110 -7.17 -6.71 6.69
CA ASP A 110 -7.55 -8.05 7.14
C ASP A 110 -7.77 -9.02 5.97
N ASN A 111 -8.41 -8.56 4.88
CA ASN A 111 -8.55 -9.34 3.66
C ASN A 111 -7.19 -9.72 3.06
N LEU A 112 -6.24 -8.79 3.06
CA LEU A 112 -4.87 -9.05 2.62
C LEU A 112 -4.15 -10.02 3.56
N ALA A 113 -4.30 -9.86 4.88
CA ALA A 113 -3.70 -10.76 5.86
C ALA A 113 -4.21 -12.20 5.71
N GLN A 114 -5.51 -12.39 5.47
CA GLN A 114 -6.08 -13.70 5.19
C GLN A 114 -5.52 -14.33 3.90
N TYR A 115 -5.36 -13.52 2.84
CA TYR A 115 -4.68 -13.94 1.62
C TYR A 115 -3.27 -14.46 1.93
N VAL A 116 -2.45 -13.70 2.67
CA VAL A 116 -1.09 -14.15 3.03
C VAL A 116 -1.08 -15.48 3.79
N LYS A 117 -1.99 -15.65 4.76
CA LYS A 117 -2.10 -16.89 5.54
C LYS A 117 -2.43 -18.09 4.65
N ARG A 118 -3.27 -17.90 3.63
CA ARG A 118 -3.70 -18.96 2.71
C ARG A 118 -2.62 -19.41 1.73
N TYR A 119 -1.75 -18.49 1.29
CA TYR A 119 -0.66 -18.74 0.33
C TYR A 119 0.73 -18.86 0.99
N ARG A 120 0.77 -19.22 2.28
CA ARG A 120 1.99 -19.56 3.04
C ARG A 120 2.32 -21.06 3.01
N ARG A 121 1.67 -21.84 2.15
CA ARG A 121 1.94 -23.27 1.91
C ARG A 121 2.80 -23.45 0.68
#